data_AF-A0A534N6U1-F1
#
_entry.id   AF-A0A534N6U1-F1
#
_cell.length_a   1.000
_cell.length_b   1.000
_cell.length_c   1.000
_cell.angle_alpha   90.00
_cell.angle_beta   90.00
_cell.angle_gamma   90.00
#
_symmetry.space_group_name_H-M   'P 1'
#
loop_
_entity.id
_entity.type
_entity.pdbx_description
1 polymer ?
#
loop_
_entity_poly.entity_id
_entity_poly.type
_entity_poly.pdbx_seq_one_letter_code
_entity_poly.pdbx_strand_id
1 'polypeptide(L)' 'MVTVKEAFKAKYQANKNAQVVEVSFAPGEEVQLLKEWKGETCLIKKGNQVFNVPKNALNLN' A
#
# COMPACT_ATOMS: atom_id res chain seq x y z
N MET A 1 -3.22 0.42 12.50
CA MET A 1 -3.85 -0.16 11.28
C MET A 1 -4.64 0.95 10.60
N VAL A 2 -4.77 0.90 9.28
CA VAL A 2 -5.62 1.80 8.48
C VAL A 2 -6.36 0.97 7.44
N THR A 3 -7.44 1.48 6.87
CA THR A 3 -8.22 0.75 5.86
C THR A 3 -8.05 1.34 4.47
N VAL A 4 -8.10 0.49 3.46
CA VAL A 4 -8.15 0.90 2.05
C VAL A 4 -9.50 1.58 1.74
N LYS A 5 -9.47 2.74 1.08
CA LYS A 5 -10.67 3.51 0.74
C LYS A 5 -11.38 2.97 -0.50
N GLU A 6 -10.64 2.68 -1.56
CA GLU A 6 -11.15 2.18 -2.84
C GLU A 6 -10.30 1.03 -3.37
N ALA A 7 -10.85 0.21 -4.25
CA ALA A 7 -10.13 -0.93 -4.81
C ALA A 7 -8.99 -0.45 -5.71
N PHE A 8 -7.79 -0.97 -5.53
CA PHE A 8 -6.66 -0.67 -6.41
C PHE A 8 -5.71 -1.85 -6.54
N LYS A 9 -4.78 -1.76 -7.50
CA LYS A 9 -3.69 -2.71 -7.68
C LYS A 9 -2.36 -2.00 -7.55
N ALA A 10 -1.40 -2.63 -6.91
CA ALA A 10 -0.02 -2.19 -6.86
C ALA A 10 0.92 -3.27 -7.40
N LYS A 11 2.03 -2.84 -8.01
CA LYS A 11 3.10 -3.72 -8.44
C LYS A 11 4.15 -3.82 -7.34
N TYR A 12 4.56 -5.04 -7.02
CA TYR A 12 5.65 -5.31 -6.09
C TYR A 12 6.80 -5.98 -6.83
N GLN A 13 8.01 -5.49 -6.57
CA GLN A 13 9.25 -6.10 -7.04
C GLN A 13 10.28 -6.02 -5.91
N ALA A 14 10.73 -7.17 -5.41
CA ALA A 14 11.61 -7.20 -4.24
C ALA A 14 13.02 -6.65 -4.53
N ASN A 15 13.51 -6.81 -5.76
CA ASN A 15 14.79 -6.29 -6.24
C ASN A 15 14.78 -6.21 -7.78
N LYS A 16 15.80 -5.62 -8.40
CA LYS A 16 15.87 -5.38 -9.86
C LYS A 16 15.69 -6.63 -10.74
N ASN A 17 15.99 -7.81 -10.20
CA ASN A 17 15.95 -9.09 -10.93
C ASN A 17 14.77 -9.97 -10.52
N ALA A 18 13.99 -9.56 -9.51
CA ALA A 18 12.82 -10.31 -9.08
C ALA A 18 11.66 -10.13 -10.08
N GLN A 19 10.80 -11.14 -10.17
CA GLN A 19 9.56 -11.02 -10.92
C GLN A 19 8.67 -9.92 -10.33
N VAL A 20 8.07 -9.11 -11.20
CA VAL A 20 7.05 -8.15 -10.80
C VAL A 20 5.74 -8.91 -10.57
N VAL A 21 5.17 -8.75 -9.38
CA VAL A 21 3.87 -9.33 -9.03
C VAL A 21 2.84 -8.22 -8.82
N GLU A 22 1.60 -8.47 -9.23
CA GLU A 22 0.48 -7.55 -8.97
C GLU A 22 -0.27 -7.96 -7.71
N VAL A 23 -0.51 -7.00 -6.84
CA VAL A 23 -1.19 -7.18 -5.55
C VAL A 23 -2.44 -6.32 -5.57
N SER A 24 -3.60 -6.95 -5.37
CA SER A 24 -4.89 -6.26 -5.31
C SER A 24 -5.21 -5.85 -3.89
N PHE A 25 -5.84 -4.69 -3.73
CA PHE A 25 -6.33 -4.13 -2.47
C PHE A 25 -7.83 -3.93 -2.59
N ALA A 26 -8.59 -4.39 -1.59
CA ALA A 26 -10.04 -4.26 -1.57
C ALA A 26 -10.49 -3.10 -0.67
N PRO A 27 -11.61 -2.42 -0.95
CA PRO A 27 -12.18 -1.43 -0.05
C PRO A 27 -12.44 -2.03 1.33
N GLY A 28 -12.10 -1.30 2.39
CA GLY A 28 -12.21 -1.74 3.77
C GLY A 28 -11.13 -2.72 4.23
N GLU A 29 -10.21 -3.15 3.34
CA GLU A 29 -9.12 -4.03 3.72
C GLU A 29 -8.17 -3.34 4.71
N GLU A 30 -7.85 -4.02 5.81
CA GLU A 30 -6.91 -3.53 6.81
C GLU A 30 -5.46 -3.71 6.35
N VAL A 31 -4.69 -2.62 6.43
CA VAL A 31 -3.26 -2.60 6.15
C VAL A 31 -2.52 -1.90 7.28
N GLN A 32 -1.24 -2.24 7.45
CA GLN A 32 -0.42 -1.60 8.46
C GLN A 32 0.24 -0.35 7.89
N LEU A 33 -0.10 0.83 8.43
CA LEU A 33 0.64 2.06 8.15
C LEU A 33 2.00 1.99 8.86
N LEU A 34 3.09 2.05 8.10
CA LEU A 34 4.45 2.03 8.64
C LEU A 34 5.02 3.44 8.79
N LYS A 35 4.75 4.31 7.82
CA LYS A 35 5.29 5.68 7.80
C LYS A 35 4.45 6.59 6.92
N GLU A 36 4.27 7.82 7.35
CA GLU A 36 3.80 8.90 6.49
C GLU A 36 4.99 9.68 5.94
N TRP A 37 4.98 9.94 4.63
CA TRP A 37 5.97 10.81 4.00
C TRP A 37 5.48 12.26 4.03
N LYS A 38 6.42 13.20 3.80
CA LYS A 38 6.04 14.58 3.51
C LYS A 38 5.32 14.61 2.15
N GLY A 39 4.09 15.12 2.12
CA GLY A 39 3.23 15.16 0.94
C GLY A 39 2.14 14.08 0.94
N GLU A 40 1.72 13.68 -0.26
CA GLU A 40 0.52 12.86 -0.51
C GLU A 40 0.78 11.34 -0.51
N THR A 41 1.90 10.87 0.03
CA THR A 41 2.27 9.44 0.00
C THR A 41 2.50 8.90 1.40
N CYS A 42 2.19 7.62 1.60
CA CYS A 42 2.52 6.86 2.80
C CYS A 42 3.07 5.48 2.45
N LEU A 43 3.81 4.90 3.39
CA LEU A 43 4.31 3.53 3.31
C LEU A 43 3.38 2.62 4.13
N ILE A 44 2.77 1.67 3.46
CA ILE A 44 1.94 0.63 4.08
C ILE A 44 2.59 -0.75 3.95
N LYS A 45 2.15 -1.69 4.78
CA LYS A 45 2.51 -3.10 4.74
C LYS A 45 1.25 -3.97 4.63
N LYS A 46 1.30 -4.93 3.70
CA LYS A 46 0.33 -6.01 3.52
C LYS A 46 1.08 -7.34 3.44
N GLY A 47 0.80 -8.25 4.37
CA GLY A 47 1.61 -9.46 4.55
C GLY A 47 3.09 -9.09 4.81
N ASN A 48 4.00 -9.64 4.00
CA ASN A 48 5.45 -9.33 4.08
C ASN A 48 5.92 -8.26 3.08
N GLN A 49 4.99 -7.57 2.40
CA GLN A 49 5.31 -6.62 1.33
C GLN A 49 4.98 -5.20 1.76
N VAL A 50 5.80 -4.24 1.32
CA VAL A 50 5.63 -2.82 1.60
C VAL A 50 5.38 -2.04 0.32
N PHE A 51 4.48 -1.05 0.40
CA PHE A 51 4.00 -0.29 -0.74
C PHE A 51 3.98 1.20 -0.40
N ASN A 52 4.50 2.01 -1.32
CA ASN A 52 4.22 3.44 -1.31
C ASN A 52 2.88 3.65 -2.00
N VAL A 53 1.91 4.18 -1.26
CA VAL A 53 0.57 4.44 -1.76
C VAL A 53 0.16 5.88 -1.51
N PRO A 54 -0.66 6.48 -2.38
CA PRO A 54 -1.26 7.78 -2.13
C PRO A 54 -2.08 7.78 -0.83
N LYS A 55 -1.98 8.86 -0.03
CA LYS A 55 -2.75 9.03 1.19
C LYS A 55 -4.25 8.99 0.94
N ASN A 56 -4.70 9.54 -0.20
CA ASN A 56 -6.11 9.54 -0.61
C ASN A 56 -6.68 8.15 -0.96
N ALA A 57 -5.82 7.13 -1.13
CA ALA A 57 -6.24 5.74 -1.34
C ALA A 57 -6.59 5.02 -0.03
N LEU A 58 -6.32 5.65 1.12
CA LEU A 58 -6.54 5.10 2.46
C LEU A 58 -7.47 6.00 3.27
N ASN A 59 -8.15 5.41 4.25
CA ASN A 59 -8.79 6.16 5.32
C ASN A 59 -7.75 6.41 6.41
N LEU A 60 -7.07 7.55 6.30
CA LEU A 60 -6.18 8.08 7.34
C LEU A 60 -7.03 9.01 8.20
N ASN A 61 -7.27 8.64 9.45
CA ASN A 61 -8.00 9.49 10.41
C ASN A 61 -7.23 10.76 10.73
#